data_AF-A0A8J3BIL9-F1
#
_entry.id   AF-A0A8J3BIL9-F1
#
_cell.length_a   1.000
_cell.length_b   1.000
_cell.length_c   1.000
_cell.angle_alpha   90.00
_cell.angle_beta   90.00
_cell.angle_gamma   90.00
#
_symmetry.space_group_name_H-M   'P 1'
#
loop_
_entity.id
_entity.type
_entity.pdbx_description
1 polymer ?
#
loop_
_entity_poly.entity_id
_entity_poly.type
_entity_poly.pdbx_seq_one_letter_code
_entity_poly.pdbx_strand_id
1 'polypeptide(L)'
;MVNRLFSSLDPDAAYVALTPAELEAFNAAYVPVRIEDVDVEPRSTVFGCDKARHKRALKGNAGNTLGTFWTEINWCHDKKKGWHNTYITDDGTGGETKTPGWRYKGTPAFDAGVVGTSRGWAQHWFEAKFLPDSSRVFGST
;
A
#
# COMPACT_ATOMS: atom_id res chain seq x y z
N MET A 1 -4.19 -1.28 22.41
CA MET A 1 -3.52 0.00 22.76
C MET A 1 -3.76 1.09 21.71
N VAL A 2 -3.43 0.89 20.43
CA VAL A 2 -3.74 1.86 19.34
C VAL A 2 -5.21 2.34 19.38
N ASN A 3 -6.16 1.41 19.47
CA ASN A 3 -7.59 1.77 19.59
C ASN A 3 -7.91 2.64 20.81
N ARG A 4 -7.22 2.44 21.95
CA ARG A 4 -7.42 3.23 23.18
C ARG A 4 -7.01 4.68 22.96
N LEU A 5 -5.89 4.89 22.25
CA LEU A 5 -5.39 6.22 21.92
C LEU A 5 -6.36 6.96 21.00
N PHE A 6 -6.86 6.30 19.96
CA PHE A 6 -7.81 6.92 19.03
C PHE A 6 -9.24 7.05 19.55
N SER A 7 -9.59 6.32 20.62
CA SER A 7 -10.84 6.51 21.36
C SER A 7 -10.74 7.57 22.47
N SER A 8 -9.57 8.19 22.67
CA SER A 8 -9.41 9.29 23.62
C SER A 8 -10.18 10.53 23.16
N LEU A 9 -10.68 11.33 24.10
CA LEU A 9 -11.27 12.64 23.81
C LEU A 9 -10.26 13.59 23.16
N ASP A 10 -8.99 13.46 23.54
CA ASP A 10 -7.86 14.15 22.92
C ASP A 10 -6.78 13.12 22.57
N PRO A 11 -6.78 12.60 21.32
CA PRO A 11 -5.78 11.65 20.87
C PRO A 11 -4.36 12.23 20.79
N ASP A 12 -4.22 13.54 20.58
CA ASP A 12 -2.92 14.20 20.45
C ASP A 12 -2.26 14.33 21.83
N ALA A 13 -3.00 14.79 22.83
CA ALA A 13 -2.53 14.79 24.22
C ALA A 13 -2.26 13.37 24.74
N ALA A 14 -3.11 12.39 24.38
CA ALA A 14 -2.91 11.00 24.77
C ALA A 14 -1.66 10.37 24.13
N TYR A 15 -1.30 10.78 22.91
CA TYR A 15 -0.06 10.35 22.25
C TYR A 15 1.19 10.93 22.94
N VAL A 16 1.17 12.22 23.27
CA VAL A 16 2.28 12.89 23.98
C VAL A 16 2.47 12.32 25.39
N ALA A 17 1.38 11.86 26.02
CA ALA A 17 1.42 11.27 27.35
C ALA A 17 1.85 9.79 27.39
N LEU A 18 2.14 9.15 26.24
CA LEU A 18 2.58 7.76 26.23
C LEU A 18 3.92 7.61 26.96
N THR A 19 3.99 6.61 27.82
CA THR A 19 5.28 6.17 28.39
C THR A 19 6.19 5.59 27.29
N PRO A 20 7.52 5.49 27.52
CA PRO A 20 8.41 4.90 26.53
C PRO A 20 7.99 3.49 26.08
N ALA A 21 7.53 2.64 27.00
CA ALA A 21 7.06 1.30 26.69
C ALA A 21 5.76 1.31 25.86
N GLU A 22 4.83 2.22 26.16
CA GLU A 22 3.63 2.38 25.34
C GLU A 22 3.94 2.98 23.96
N LEU A 23 4.92 3.88 23.87
CA LEU A 23 5.36 4.41 22.58
C LEU A 23 6.00 3.32 21.71
N GLU A 24 6.80 2.43 22.30
CA GLU A 24 7.38 1.28 21.60
C GLU A 24 6.29 0.34 21.08
N ALA A 25 5.34 -0.05 21.93
CA ALA A 25 4.21 -0.86 21.52
C ALA A 25 3.34 -0.18 20.46
N PHE A 26 3.28 1.16 20.46
CA PHE A 26 2.51 1.93 19.50
C PHE A 26 3.22 1.86 18.16
N ASN A 27 4.52 2.15 18.14
CA ASN A 27 5.35 2.08 16.95
C ASN A 27 5.36 0.68 16.34
N ALA A 28 5.45 -0.37 17.17
CA ALA A 28 5.37 -1.74 16.69
C ALA A 28 4.05 -2.03 15.95
N ALA A 29 2.93 -1.50 16.44
CA ALA A 29 1.61 -1.72 15.86
C ALA A 29 1.21 -0.70 14.79
N TYR A 30 1.88 0.46 14.71
CA TYR A 30 1.42 1.61 13.93
C TYR A 30 2.41 2.06 12.85
N VAL A 31 3.70 1.72 12.96
CA VAL A 31 4.70 2.03 11.93
C VAL A 31 4.74 0.90 10.90
N PRO A 32 4.61 1.19 9.60
CA PRO A 32 4.75 0.17 8.57
C PRO A 32 6.19 -0.30 8.46
N VAL A 33 6.40 -1.61 8.38
CA VAL A 33 7.75 -2.19 8.24
C VAL A 33 7.92 -3.06 7.00
N ARG A 34 6.83 -3.57 6.42
CA ARG A 34 6.87 -4.38 5.20
C ARG A 34 5.53 -4.42 4.48
N ILE A 35 5.58 -4.96 3.27
CA ILE A 35 4.43 -5.25 2.43
C ILE A 35 4.36 -6.77 2.21
N GLU A 36 3.17 -7.33 2.30
CA GLU A 36 2.92 -8.75 2.05
C GLU A 36 1.93 -8.89 0.89
N ASP A 37 2.19 -9.83 -0.04
CA ASP A 37 1.20 -10.25 -1.02
C ASP A 37 0.11 -11.04 -0.29
N VAL A 38 -1.13 -10.59 -0.42
CA VAL A 38 -2.32 -11.21 0.17
C VAL A 38 -2.99 -12.11 -0.86
N ASP A 39 -3.09 -11.62 -2.09
CA ASP A 39 -3.66 -12.36 -3.21
C ASP A 39 -3.00 -11.90 -4.51
N VAL A 40 -2.80 -12.86 -5.42
CA VAL A 40 -2.25 -12.61 -6.74
C VAL A 40 -3.16 -13.29 -7.73
N GLU A 41 -3.97 -12.51 -8.42
CA GLU A 41 -4.84 -13.04 -9.46
C GLU A 41 -3.97 -13.63 -10.58
N PRO A 42 -4.32 -14.82 -11.10
CA PRO A 42 -3.64 -15.41 -12.23
C PRO A 42 -3.61 -14.45 -13.42
N ARG A 43 -2.48 -14.43 -14.12
CA ARG A 43 -2.31 -13.62 -15.31
C ARG A 43 -3.35 -14.02 -16.36
N SER A 44 -4.10 -13.05 -16.88
CA SER A 44 -5.11 -13.25 -17.91
C SER A 44 -4.76 -12.50 -19.18
N THR A 45 -4.96 -13.11 -20.35
CA THR A 45 -4.67 -12.50 -21.65
C THR A 45 -5.95 -12.03 -22.32
N VAL A 46 -6.05 -10.74 -22.61
CA VAL A 46 -7.20 -10.10 -23.28
C VAL A 46 -6.67 -9.25 -24.44
N PHE A 47 -7.12 -9.55 -25.67
CA PHE A 47 -6.72 -8.84 -26.90
C PHE A 47 -5.20 -8.67 -27.12
N GLY A 48 -4.39 -9.66 -26.70
CA GLY A 48 -2.93 -9.59 -26.84
C GLY A 48 -2.23 -8.78 -25.75
N CYS A 49 -2.95 -8.45 -24.68
CA CYS A 49 -2.41 -7.90 -23.45
C CYS A 49 -2.62 -8.86 -22.29
N ASP A 50 -1.57 -9.13 -21.53
CA ASP A 50 -1.67 -9.81 -20.25
C ASP A 50 -2.00 -8.83 -19.14
N LYS A 51 -2.72 -9.30 -18.14
CA LYS A 51 -3.12 -8.54 -16.96
C LYS A 51 -2.91 -9.37 -15.71
N ALA A 52 -2.35 -8.76 -14.67
CA ALA A 52 -2.28 -9.36 -13.33
C ALA A 52 -2.75 -8.34 -12.29
N ARG A 53 -3.40 -8.85 -11.25
CA ARG A 53 -3.82 -8.04 -10.11
C ARG A 53 -3.17 -8.58 -8.85
N HIS A 54 -2.63 -7.67 -8.06
CA HIS A 54 -1.99 -7.97 -6.79
C HIS A 54 -2.74 -7.24 -5.69
N LYS A 55 -3.29 -8.00 -4.75
CA LYS A 55 -3.77 -7.46 -3.48
C LYS A 55 -2.64 -7.56 -2.48
N ARG A 56 -2.26 -6.45 -1.87
CA ARG A 56 -1.16 -6.38 -0.91
C ARG A 56 -1.58 -5.75 0.40
N ALA A 57 -0.94 -6.17 1.48
CA ALA A 57 -1.15 -5.62 2.82
C ALA A 57 0.07 -4.86 3.29
N LEU A 58 -0.14 -3.64 3.78
CA LEU A 58 0.85 -2.89 4.55
C LEU A 58 0.87 -3.43 5.98
N LYS A 59 2.02 -3.89 6.47
CA LYS A 59 2.14 -4.57 7.77
C LYS A 59 2.93 -3.74 8.76
N GLY A 60 2.43 -3.68 9.99
CA GLY A 60 3.19 -3.21 11.15
C GLY A 60 4.13 -4.29 11.68
N ASN A 61 5.06 -3.90 12.56
CA ASN A 61 5.99 -4.82 13.19
C ASN A 61 5.30 -5.85 14.11
N ALA A 62 4.15 -5.49 14.69
CA ALA A 62 3.30 -6.37 15.46
C ALA A 62 2.49 -7.36 14.60
N GLY A 63 2.69 -7.38 13.27
CA GLY A 63 2.05 -8.30 12.33
C GLY A 63 0.62 -7.92 11.94
N ASN A 64 0.07 -6.84 12.48
CA ASN A 64 -1.22 -6.30 12.08
C ASN A 64 -1.16 -5.65 10.69
N THR A 65 -2.32 -5.60 10.03
CA THR A 65 -2.47 -4.92 8.73
C THR A 65 -2.87 -3.46 8.98
N LEU A 66 -2.08 -2.54 8.44
CA LEU A 66 -2.25 -1.08 8.50
C LEU A 66 -3.09 -0.55 7.32
N GLY A 67 -3.08 -1.28 6.21
CA GLY A 67 -3.82 -0.95 5.01
C GLY A 67 -3.73 -2.09 4.01
N THR A 68 -4.62 -2.08 3.04
CA THR A 68 -4.63 -3.01 1.90
C THR A 68 -4.76 -2.18 0.64
N PHE A 69 -4.06 -2.57 -0.40
CA PHE A 69 -4.09 -1.87 -1.68
C PHE A 69 -4.01 -2.87 -2.83
N TRP A 70 -4.51 -2.45 -3.99
CA TRP A 70 -4.60 -3.27 -5.18
C TRP A 70 -3.81 -2.64 -6.30
N THR A 71 -2.89 -3.41 -6.87
CA THR A 71 -2.10 -2.99 -8.02
C THR A 71 -2.50 -3.84 -9.21
N GLU A 72 -2.87 -3.19 -10.31
CA GLU A 72 -3.10 -3.84 -11.58
C GLU A 72 -1.97 -3.53 -12.56
N ILE A 73 -1.39 -4.57 -13.14
CA ILE A 73 -0.31 -4.47 -14.12
C ILE A 73 -0.81 -5.03 -15.45
N ASN A 74 -0.71 -4.23 -16.51
CA ASN A 74 -1.10 -4.62 -17.86
C ASN A 74 0.11 -4.61 -18.81
N TRP A 75 0.41 -5.76 -19.42
CA TRP A 75 1.46 -5.97 -20.42
C TRP A 75 0.84 -6.16 -21.80
N CYS A 76 0.99 -5.24 -22.75
CA CYS A 76 0.56 -5.48 -24.12
C CYS A 76 1.71 -5.95 -25.01
N HIS A 77 1.40 -6.79 -25.98
CA HIS A 77 2.33 -7.19 -27.02
C HIS A 77 2.06 -6.43 -28.33
N ASP A 78 3.01 -5.61 -28.78
CA ASP A 78 2.98 -4.96 -30.09
C ASP A 78 4.01 -5.61 -31.02
N LYS A 79 3.62 -5.94 -32.25
CA LYS A 79 4.50 -6.52 -33.29
C LYS A 79 5.76 -5.70 -33.57
N LYS A 80 5.77 -4.39 -33.30
CA LYS A 80 6.92 -3.48 -33.49
C LYS A 80 7.78 -3.30 -32.24
N LYS A 81 7.23 -3.51 -31.03
CA LYS A 81 7.92 -3.21 -29.75
C LYS A 81 8.12 -4.43 -28.84
N GLY A 82 7.55 -5.59 -29.19
CA GLY A 82 7.50 -6.76 -28.32
C GLY A 82 6.57 -6.55 -27.12
N TRP A 83 6.78 -7.34 -26.06
CA TRP A 83 6.09 -7.18 -24.77
C TRP A 83 6.52 -5.88 -24.10
N HIS A 84 5.56 -5.02 -23.79
CA HIS A 84 5.76 -3.81 -23.04
C HIS A 84 4.59 -3.58 -22.09
N ASN A 85 4.88 -3.18 -20.85
CA ASN A 85 3.84 -2.73 -19.93
C ASN A 85 3.25 -1.42 -20.44
N THR A 86 1.92 -1.36 -20.49
CA THR A 86 1.22 -0.24 -21.12
C THR A 86 0.79 0.77 -20.08
N TYR A 87 0.45 0.32 -18.86
CA TYR A 87 0.16 1.16 -17.70
C TYR A 87 0.01 0.29 -16.45
N ILE A 88 0.25 0.90 -15.29
CA ILE A 88 -0.05 0.35 -13.98
C ILE A 88 -1.08 1.27 -13.37
N THR A 89 -2.19 0.71 -12.91
CA THR A 89 -3.28 1.48 -12.30
C THR A 89 -3.61 0.87 -10.95
N ASP A 90 -4.21 1.68 -10.07
CA ASP A 90 -5.19 1.10 -9.14
C ASP A 90 -6.20 0.33 -10.00
N ASP A 91 -6.59 -0.86 -9.60
CA ASP A 91 -7.61 -1.68 -10.27
C ASP A 91 -9.03 -1.05 -10.27
N GLY A 92 -9.14 0.23 -9.84
CA GLY A 92 -10.37 0.95 -9.57
C GLY A 92 -10.84 0.81 -8.11
N THR A 93 -10.32 -0.17 -7.36
CA THR A 93 -10.65 -0.43 -5.95
C THR A 93 -9.78 0.43 -5.02
N GLY A 94 -8.57 0.80 -5.44
CA GLY A 94 -7.75 1.75 -4.71
C GLY A 94 -6.96 1.11 -3.57
N GLY A 95 -7.13 1.68 -2.39
CA GLY A 95 -6.57 1.19 -1.14
C GLY A 95 -7.54 1.50 0.00
N GLU A 96 -7.57 0.62 0.98
CA GLU A 96 -8.41 0.73 2.15
C GLU A 96 -7.60 0.56 3.43
N THR A 97 -8.14 1.08 4.53
CA THR A 97 -7.58 0.87 5.86
C THR A 97 -8.69 0.89 6.89
N LYS A 98 -8.56 0.00 7.88
CA LYS A 98 -9.38 -0.01 9.11
C LYS A 98 -8.59 0.44 10.33
N THR A 99 -7.32 0.80 10.14
CA THR A 99 -6.45 1.24 11.22
C THR A 99 -6.79 2.67 11.57
N PRO A 100 -7.19 2.97 12.82
CA PRO A 100 -7.53 4.33 13.21
C PRO A 100 -6.41 5.32 12.88
N GLY A 101 -6.76 6.50 12.36
CA GLY A 101 -5.79 7.53 11.99
C GLY A 101 -5.02 7.29 10.69
N TRP A 102 -5.23 6.16 10.02
CA TRP A 102 -4.73 5.91 8.67
C TRP A 102 -5.76 6.31 7.62
N ARG A 103 -5.27 6.80 6.47
CA ARG A 103 -6.09 7.15 5.31
C ARG A 103 -5.35 6.80 4.02
N TYR A 104 -6.05 6.15 3.08
CA TYR A 104 -5.55 6.01 1.72
C TYR A 104 -5.72 7.33 0.97
N LYS A 105 -4.70 7.75 0.23
CA LYS A 105 -4.65 9.01 -0.52
C LYS A 105 -4.64 8.80 -2.03
N GLY A 106 -4.60 7.56 -2.50
CA GLY A 106 -4.55 7.22 -3.91
C GLY A 106 -3.16 6.79 -4.38
N THR A 107 -3.10 6.56 -5.69
CA THR A 107 -1.87 6.35 -6.47
C THR A 107 -1.46 7.68 -7.10
N PRO A 108 -0.21 8.16 -6.92
CA PRO A 108 0.26 9.32 -7.68
C PRO A 108 0.27 8.98 -9.17
N ALA A 109 -0.39 9.81 -9.99
CA ALA A 109 -0.60 9.55 -11.42
C ALA A 109 0.70 9.40 -12.26
N PHE A 110 1.87 9.75 -11.71
CA PHE A 110 3.15 9.74 -12.40
C PHE A 110 4.20 8.81 -11.77
N ASP A 111 3.86 8.08 -10.71
CA ASP A 111 4.82 7.30 -9.92
C ASP A 111 4.49 5.80 -9.98
N ALA A 112 4.43 5.32 -11.22
CA ALA A 112 4.37 3.91 -11.56
C ALA A 112 5.23 3.65 -12.79
N GLY A 113 5.86 2.49 -12.85
CA GLY A 113 6.86 2.23 -13.86
C GLY A 113 7.08 0.77 -14.16
N VAL A 114 7.70 0.56 -15.30
CA VAL A 114 7.93 -0.76 -15.88
C VAL A 114 9.38 -1.15 -15.65
N VAL A 115 9.60 -2.37 -15.15
CA VAL A 115 10.94 -2.95 -14.99
C VAL A 115 11.08 -4.11 -15.97
N GLY A 116 11.53 -3.83 -17.19
CA GLY A 116 11.67 -4.86 -18.22
C GLY A 116 10.33 -5.38 -18.75
N THR A 117 10.31 -6.61 -19.29
CA THR A 117 9.18 -7.13 -20.06
C THR A 117 8.05 -7.76 -19.24
N SER A 118 8.26 -7.96 -17.93
CA SER A 118 7.33 -8.71 -17.07
C SER A 118 7.15 -8.15 -15.66
N ARG A 119 7.84 -7.06 -15.28
CA ARG A 119 7.81 -6.49 -13.93
C ARG A 119 7.36 -5.04 -13.95
N GLY A 120 6.77 -4.60 -12.84
CA GLY A 120 6.14 -3.31 -12.73
C GLY A 120 5.96 -2.90 -11.28
N TRP A 121 6.04 -1.59 -11.02
CA TRP A 121 5.84 -1.03 -9.70
C TRP A 121 4.81 0.09 -9.72
N ALA A 122 4.03 0.20 -8.65
CA ALA A 122 3.17 1.32 -8.34
C ALA A 122 3.50 1.86 -6.96
N GLN A 123 3.36 3.16 -6.77
CA GLN A 123 3.32 3.74 -5.44
C GLN A 123 1.89 3.96 -4.97
N HIS A 124 1.62 3.49 -3.75
CA HIS A 124 0.37 3.71 -3.05
C HIS A 124 0.63 4.61 -1.86
N TRP A 125 -0.23 5.62 -1.69
CA TRP A 125 -0.02 6.65 -0.69
C TRP A 125 -0.97 6.49 0.48
N PHE A 126 -0.38 6.33 1.67
CA PHE A 126 -1.10 6.25 2.92
C PHE A 126 -0.61 7.35 3.87
N GLU A 127 -1.56 8.08 4.44
CA GLU A 127 -1.31 9.08 5.47
C GLU A 127 -1.69 8.53 6.84
N ALA A 128 -0.83 8.76 7.83
CA ALA A 128 -1.05 8.33 9.20
C ALA A 128 -0.87 9.52 10.15
N LYS A 129 -1.87 9.79 11.00
CA LYS A 129 -1.92 10.99 11.86
C LYS A 129 -0.66 11.25 12.70
N PHE A 130 -0.05 10.21 13.26
CA PHE A 130 1.06 10.33 14.22
C PHE A 130 2.43 9.96 13.64
N LEU A 131 2.53 9.76 12.32
CA LEU A 131 3.82 9.50 11.68
C LEU A 131 4.27 10.76 10.93
N PRO A 132 5.49 11.27 11.17
CA PRO A 132 6.06 12.34 10.38
C PRO A 132 6.27 11.83 8.95
N ASP A 133 5.75 12.57 7.97
CA ASP A 133 5.63 12.19 6.56
C ASP A 133 4.84 10.90 6.32
N SER A 134 3.58 11.07 5.89
CA SER A 134 2.69 10.04 5.33
C SER A 134 3.49 9.01 4.51
N SER A 135 3.70 7.84 5.12
CA SER A 135 4.56 6.78 4.61
C SER A 135 4.22 6.48 3.15
N ARG A 136 5.12 6.84 2.23
CA ARG A 136 5.02 6.38 0.85
C ARG A 136 5.20 4.88 0.86
N VAL A 137 4.18 4.14 0.46
CA VAL A 137 4.26 2.68 0.41
C VAL A 137 4.55 2.27 -1.02
N PHE A 138 5.77 1.79 -1.25
CA PHE A 138 6.23 1.35 -2.57
C PHE A 138 5.82 -0.10 -2.81
N GLY A 139 4.88 -0.35 -3.73
CA GLY A 139 4.54 -1.70 -4.17
C GLY A 139 5.28 -2.05 -5.46
N SER A 140 6.40 -2.77 -5.39
CA SER A 140 7.09 -3.32 -6.57
C SER A 140 6.76 -4.79 -6.79
N THR A 141 6.68 -5.23 -8.05
CA THR A 141 6.52 -6.63 -8.47
C THR A 141 7.61 -6.99 -9.47
#